data_AF-A0A9R1EED3-F1
#
_entry.id   AF-A0A9R1EED3-F1
#
_cell.length_a   1.000
_cell.length_b   1.000
_cell.length_c   1.000
_cell.angle_alpha   90.00
_cell.angle_beta   90.00
_cell.angle_gamma   90.00
#
_symmetry.space_group_name_H-M   'P 1'
#
loop_
_entity.id
_entity.type
_entity.pdbx_description
1 polymer ?
#
loop_
_entity_poly.entity_id
_entity_poly.type
_entity_poly.pdbx_seq_one_letter_code
_entity_poly.pdbx_strand_id
1 'polypeptide(L)' 'MSGSTGERSSAYIITSIRYWVIHSITLPSLFIAGWLFVSPAFTWK' A
#
# COMPACT_ATOMS: atom_id res chain seq x y z
N MET A 1 -18.01 21.96 18.94
CA MET A 1 -16.88 21.00 18.99
C MET A 1 -16.81 20.28 17.65
N SER A 2 -15.68 20.36 16.94
CA SER A 2 -15.45 19.52 15.76
C SER A 2 -15.31 18.08 16.25
N GLY A 3 -16.27 17.22 15.90
CA GLY A 3 -16.33 15.84 16.37
C GLY A 3 -15.21 15.00 15.74
N SER A 4 -14.64 14.08 16.53
CA SER A 4 -13.79 13.02 16.00
C SER A 4 -14.60 12.16 15.02
N THR A 5 -14.11 11.96 13.80
CA THR A 5 -14.78 11.15 12.76
C THR A 5 -14.91 9.67 13.13
N GLY A 6 -14.30 9.21 14.22
CA GLY A 6 -14.31 7.82 14.68
C GLY A 6 -13.29 6.93 13.96
N GLU A 7 -12.58 7.47 12.97
CA GLU A 7 -11.50 6.79 12.27
C GLU A 7 -10.27 6.61 13.18
N ARG A 8 -9.56 5.50 13.01
CA ARG A 8 -8.29 5.28 13.69
C ARG A 8 -7.26 6.28 13.17
N SER A 9 -6.59 6.98 14.09
CA SER A 9 -5.55 7.95 13.74
C SER A 9 -4.49 7.34 12.81
N SER A 10 -4.16 8.04 11.73
CA SER A 10 -3.14 7.63 10.75
C SER A 10 -1.79 7.33 11.39
N ALA A 11 -1.40 8.11 12.42
CA ALA A 11 -0.16 7.87 13.16
C ALA A 11 -0.17 6.49 13.86
N TYR A 12 -1.31 6.09 14.41
CA TYR A 12 -1.48 4.80 15.08
C TYR A 12 -1.65 3.61 14.10
N ILE A 13 -1.93 3.90 12.82
CA ILE A 13 -1.94 2.90 11.75
C ILE A 13 -0.52 2.64 11.25
N ILE A 14 0.21 3.71 10.87
CA ILE A 14 1.55 3.61 10.28
C ILE A 14 2.59 3.12 11.31
N THR A 15 2.40 3.37 12.60
CA THR A 15 3.31 2.82 13.64
C THR A 15 2.98 1.37 14.04
N SER A 16 1.88 0.80 13.54
CA SER A 16 1.44 -0.54 13.91
C SER A 16 2.26 -1.62 13.18
N ILE A 17 2.75 -2.61 13.93
CA ILE A 17 3.43 -3.77 13.34
C ILE A 17 2.54 -4.52 12.34
N ARG A 18 1.24 -4.63 12.62
CA ARG A 18 0.28 -5.33 11.75
C ARG A 18 0.14 -4.64 10.39
N TYR A 19 0.23 -3.30 10.38
CA TYR A 19 0.20 -2.52 9.15
C TYR A 19 1.42 -2.87 8.29
N TRP A 20 2.61 -2.86 8.88
CA TRP A 20 3.86 -3.18 8.16
C TRP A 20 3.98 -4.64 7.74
N VAL A 21 3.47 -5.61 8.51
CA VAL A 21 3.45 -7.03 8.10
C VAL A 21 2.67 -7.23 6.80
N ILE A 22 1.58 -6.49 6.60
CA ILE A 22 0.78 -6.56 5.38
C ILE A 22 1.41 -5.73 4.26
N HIS A 23 1.77 -4.48 4.57
CA HIS A 23 2.24 -3.52 3.57
C HIS A 23 3.66 -3.81 3.06
N SER A 24 4.48 -4.55 3.82
CA SER A 24 5.79 -5.00 3.33
C SER A 24 5.68 -6.00 2.18
N ILE A 25 4.54 -6.66 1.99
CA ILE A 25 4.30 -7.61 0.89
C ILE A 25 3.47 -6.95 -0.19
N THR A 26 2.36 -6.30 0.16
CA THR A 26 1.42 -5.75 -0.81
C THR A 26 2.01 -4.56 -1.58
N LEU A 27 2.77 -3.68 -0.91
CA LEU A 27 3.32 -2.48 -1.53
C LEU A 27 4.44 -2.79 -2.55
N PRO A 28 5.43 -3.64 -2.25
CA PRO A 28 6.38 -4.09 -3.28
C PRO A 28 5.73 -4.90 -4.40
N SER A 29 4.72 -5.73 -4.10
CA SER A 29 4.00 -6.50 -5.13
C SER A 29 3.28 -5.58 -6.12
N LEU A 30 2.61 -4.53 -5.63
CA LEU A 30 1.94 -3.55 -6.48
C LEU A 30 2.95 -2.79 -7.35
N PHE A 31 4.11 -2.44 -6.78
CA PHE A 31 5.18 -1.76 -7.51
C PHE A 31 5.74 -2.64 -8.63
N ILE A 32 6.03 -3.92 -8.35
CA ILE A 32 6.51 -4.88 -9.35
C ILE A 32 5.45 -5.11 -10.43
N ALA A 33 4.17 -5.23 -10.05
CA ALA A 33 3.08 -5.38 -11.02
C ALA A 33 2.98 -4.16 -11.97
N GLY A 34 3.06 -2.94 -11.44
CA GLY A 34 3.09 -1.72 -12.24
C GLY A 34 4.33 -1.63 -13.15
N TRP A 35 5.49 -2.05 -12.65
CA TRP A 35 6.71 -2.12 -13.43
C TRP A 35 6.61 -3.12 -14.59
N LEU A 36 6.10 -4.34 -14.32
CA LEU A 36 5.88 -5.36 -15.34
C LEU A 36 4.86 -4.93 -16.40
N PHE A 37 3.82 -4.20 -16.00
CA PHE A 37 2.83 -3.65 -16.92
C PHE A 37 3.44 -2.66 -17.93
N VAL A 38 4.35 -1.80 -17.47
CA VAL A 38 5.06 -0.84 -18.34
C VAL A 38 6.19 -1.51 -19.12
N SER A 39 6.74 -2.62 -18.63
CA SER A 39 7.86 -3.32 -19.24
C SER A 39 7.48 -3.94 -20.60
N PRO A 40 8.32 -3.80 -21.65
CA PRO A 40 8.01 -4.32 -22.98
C PRO A 40 7.86 -5.85 -23.08
N ALA A 41 8.27 -6.59 -22.05
CA ALA A 41 8.30 -8.05 -22.03
C ALA A 41 6.90 -8.72 -22.05
N PHE A 42 5.82 -7.98 -21.79
CA PHE A 42 4.44 -8.50 -21.78
C PHE A 42 3.41 -7.67 -22.56
N THR A 43 3.74 -6.46 -23.01
CA THR A 43 2.76 -5.50 -23.53
C THR A 43 2.73 -5.40 -25.07
N TRP A 44 3.67 -6.03 -25.79
CA TRP A 44 3.80 -5.88 -27.25
C TRP A 44 3.65 -7.18 -28.05
N LYS A 45 2.90 -8.16 -27.53
CA LYS A 45 2.36 -9.28 -28.31
C LYS A 45 0.84 -9.25 -28.24
#